data_AF-A0A369IET4-F1
#
_entry.id   AF-A0A369IET4-F1
#
_cell.length_a   1.000
_cell.length_b   1.000
_cell.length_c   1.000
_cell.angle_alpha   90.00
_cell.angle_beta   90.00
_cell.angle_gamma   90.00
#
_symmetry.space_group_name_H-M   'P 1'
#
loop_
_entity.id
_entity.type
_entity.pdbx_description
1 polymer ?
#
loop_
_entity_poly.entity_id
_entity_poly.type
_entity_poly.pdbx_seq_one_letter_code
_entity_poly.pdbx_strand_id
1 'polypeptide(L)'
;MDQKILTSKQYFKLLLLVYGVMLVAQVGTGTVFFFLRSTQSKSMPNEVTLGQLFGYLVPCAAVILPLMGILLAKKTIKALRINDLLSDKLRKYQSALVFKYAFFEGATFFSLVAYFITGELLHLGVAGALVMVFLTQLPTRNRVFNEVPLSTLDESKLNNPDAEVAAIPVKD
;
A
#
# COMPACT_ATOMS: atom_id res chain seq x y z
N MET A 1 26.66 1.55 -13.69
CA MET A 1 25.27 1.72 -13.23
C MET A 1 25.27 2.90 -12.30
N ASP A 2 24.75 4.03 -12.75
CA ASP A 2 24.65 5.22 -11.92
C ASP A 2 23.71 4.93 -10.75
N GLN A 3 24.16 5.25 -9.54
CA GLN A 3 23.36 5.08 -8.33
C GLN A 3 22.93 6.46 -7.85
N LYS A 4 21.62 6.69 -7.79
CA LYS A 4 21.10 7.91 -7.19
C LYS A 4 21.13 7.73 -5.67
N ILE A 5 22.01 8.48 -5.03
CA ILE A 5 22.11 8.53 -3.57
C ILE A 5 21.00 9.43 -3.04
N LEU A 6 20.31 8.96 -2.01
CA LEU A 6 19.22 9.65 -1.34
C LEU A 6 19.66 10.09 0.06
N THR A 7 19.31 11.32 0.39
CA THR A 7 19.42 11.81 1.76
C THR A 7 18.29 11.26 2.63
N SER A 8 18.46 11.28 3.96
CA SER A 8 17.42 10.85 4.91
C SER A 8 16.07 11.54 4.65
N LYS A 9 16.09 12.86 4.46
CA LYS A 9 14.87 13.64 4.14
C LYS A 9 14.21 13.17 2.84
N GLN A 10 15.00 12.90 1.80
CA GLN A 10 14.47 12.43 0.52
C GLN A 10 13.88 11.03 0.63
N TYR A 11 14.49 10.14 1.41
CA TYR A 11 13.99 8.78 1.64
C TYR A 11 12.60 8.78 2.31
N PHE A 12 12.43 9.54 3.40
CA PHE A 12 11.10 9.62 4.05
C PHE A 12 10.05 10.28 3.15
N LYS A 13 10.45 11.30 2.37
CA LYS A 13 9.57 11.92 1.37
C LYS A 13 9.16 10.92 0.30
N LEU A 14 10.06 10.03 -0.13
CA LEU A 14 9.77 8.96 -1.08
C LEU A 14 8.75 7.96 -0.52
N LEU A 15 8.92 7.50 0.73
CA LEU A 15 7.95 6.60 1.37
C LEU A 15 6.56 7.24 1.44
N LEU A 16 6.49 8.52 1.82
CA LEU A 16 5.23 9.26 1.90
C LEU A 16 4.60 9.44 0.51
N LEU A 17 5.41 9.72 -0.52
CA LEU A 17 4.93 9.86 -1.89
C LEU A 17 4.32 8.55 -2.40
N VAL A 18 5.01 7.42 -2.21
CA VAL A 18 4.51 6.10 -2.60
C VAL A 18 3.17 5.83 -1.93
N TYR A 19 3.09 6.02 -0.61
CA TYR A 19 1.86 5.85 0.14
C TYR A 19 0.73 6.78 -0.36
N GLY A 20 1.05 8.06 -0.59
CA GLY A 20 0.08 9.06 -1.03
C GLY A 20 -0.49 8.76 -2.41
N VAL A 21 0.35 8.34 -3.37
CA VAL A 21 -0.09 7.95 -4.71
C VAL A 21 -1.03 6.75 -4.65
N MET A 22 -0.70 5.72 -3.86
CA MET A 22 -1.55 4.52 -3.72
C MET A 22 -2.86 4.82 -3.00
N LEU A 23 -2.88 5.79 -2.07
CA LEU A 23 -4.12 6.26 -1.44
C LEU A 23 -5.01 7.00 -2.45
N VAL A 24 -4.42 7.94 -3.20
CA VAL A 24 -5.13 8.72 -4.23
C VAL A 24 -5.67 7.81 -5.33
N ALA A 25 -4.93 6.78 -5.73
CA ALA A 25 -5.38 5.80 -6.71
C ALA A 25 -6.67 5.08 -6.25
N GLN A 26 -6.73 4.65 -4.99
CA GLN A 26 -7.90 4.01 -4.39
C GLN A 26 -9.11 4.96 -4.33
N VAL A 27 -8.93 6.16 -3.76
CA VAL A 27 -10.01 7.14 -3.60
C VAL A 27 -10.49 7.68 -4.95
N GLY A 28 -9.56 7.97 -5.86
CA GLY A 28 -9.86 8.44 -7.20
C GLY A 28 -10.65 7.40 -8.01
N THR A 29 -10.20 6.15 -8.00
CA THR A 29 -10.92 5.05 -8.67
C THR A 29 -12.31 4.87 -8.08
N GLY A 30 -12.45 4.90 -6.75
CA GLY A 30 -13.76 4.80 -6.09
C GLY A 30 -14.71 5.93 -6.49
N THR A 31 -14.19 7.15 -6.58
CA THR A 31 -14.94 8.34 -7.01
C THR A 31 -15.42 8.20 -8.46
N VAL A 32 -14.53 7.78 -9.36
CA VAL A 32 -14.87 7.56 -10.78
C VAL A 32 -15.92 6.47 -10.92
N PHE A 33 -15.77 5.34 -10.24
CA PHE A 33 -16.72 4.23 -10.32
C PHE A 33 -18.09 4.61 -9.74
N PHE A 34 -18.13 5.35 -8.64
CA PHE A 34 -19.36 5.91 -8.09
C PHE A 34 -20.07 6.83 -9.08
N PHE A 35 -19.34 7.78 -9.67
CA PHE A 35 -19.90 8.71 -10.64
C PHE A 35 -20.44 7.97 -11.88
N LEU A 36 -19.62 7.13 -12.51
CA LEU A 36 -20.02 6.37 -13.70
C LEU A 36 -21.25 5.48 -13.41
N ARG A 37 -21.29 4.80 -12.26
CA ARG A 37 -22.44 3.97 -11.89
C ARG A 37 -23.69 4.80 -11.60
N SER A 38 -23.54 5.98 -10.97
CA SER A 38 -24.67 6.89 -10.70
C SER A 38 -25.33 7.44 -11.97
N THR A 39 -24.58 7.52 -13.08
CA THR A 39 -25.08 8.01 -14.38
C THR A 39 -25.71 6.91 -15.26
N GLN A 40 -25.52 5.63 -14.94
CA GLN A 40 -26.16 4.55 -15.68
C GLN A 40 -27.65 4.46 -15.31
N SER A 41 -28.52 4.42 -16.32
CA SER A 41 -29.92 3.98 -16.12
C SER A 41 -29.92 2.61 -15.44
N LYS A 42 -30.92 2.32 -14.58
CA LYS A 42 -31.06 1.08 -13.77
C LYS A 42 -31.26 -0.21 -14.60
N SER A 43 -30.65 -0.30 -15.78
CA SER A 43 -30.96 -1.21 -16.87
C SER A 43 -29.92 -2.32 -17.04
N MET A 44 -29.12 -2.64 -16.02
CA MET A 44 -28.47 -3.95 -15.98
C MET A 44 -29.36 -4.88 -15.14
N PRO A 45 -29.89 -5.97 -15.73
CA PRO A 45 -30.49 -7.03 -14.94
C PRO A 45 -29.46 -7.43 -13.89
N ASN A 46 -29.90 -7.47 -12.64
CA ASN A 46 -29.15 -8.07 -11.57
C ASN A 46 -28.98 -9.54 -11.95
N GLU A 47 -27.89 -9.88 -12.64
CA GLU A 47 -27.52 -11.27 -12.87
C GLU A 47 -27.25 -11.85 -11.48
N VAL A 48 -28.31 -12.43 -10.91
CA VAL A 48 -28.38 -12.91 -9.53
C VAL A 48 -27.14 -13.74 -9.18
N THR A 49 -26.62 -14.49 -10.16
CA THR A 49 -25.40 -15.29 -10.09
C THR A 49 -24.13 -14.49 -9.79
N LEU A 50 -23.90 -13.35 -10.47
CA LEU A 50 -22.70 -12.52 -10.26
C LEU A 50 -22.78 -11.76 -8.93
N GLY A 51 -23.96 -11.24 -8.59
CA GLY A 51 -24.19 -10.59 -7.30
C GLY A 51 -23.90 -11.52 -6.12
N GLN A 52 -24.38 -12.76 -6.18
CA GLN A 52 -24.10 -13.79 -5.18
C GLN A 52 -22.61 -14.13 -5.10
N LEU A 53 -21.94 -14.31 -6.24
CA LEU A 53 -20.50 -14.63 -6.27
C LEU A 53 -19.67 -13.53 -5.60
N PHE A 54 -19.90 -12.26 -5.98
CA PHE A 54 -19.18 -11.13 -5.37
C PHE A 54 -19.51 -10.95 -3.89
N GLY A 55 -20.74 -11.26 -3.47
CA GLY A 55 -21.15 -11.25 -2.06
C GLY A 55 -20.29 -12.15 -1.17
N TYR A 56 -19.74 -13.25 -1.68
CA TYR A 56 -18.80 -14.10 -0.95
C TYR A 56 -17.33 -13.73 -1.18
N LEU A 57 -16.95 -13.41 -2.42
CA LEU A 57 -15.56 -13.15 -2.76
C LEU A 57 -15.03 -11.84 -2.15
N VAL A 58 -15.85 -10.78 -2.13
CA VAL A 58 -15.39 -9.47 -1.66
C VAL A 58 -15.02 -9.49 -0.17
N PRO A 59 -15.84 -10.03 0.75
CA PRO A 59 -15.46 -10.15 2.15
C PRO A 59 -14.21 -11.02 2.35
N CYS A 60 -14.10 -12.14 1.62
CA CYS A 60 -12.91 -13.01 1.66
C CYS A 60 -11.65 -12.25 1.23
N ALA A 61 -11.70 -11.55 0.09
CA ALA A 61 -10.58 -10.77 -0.42
C ALA A 61 -10.21 -9.61 0.52
N ALA A 62 -11.20 -8.93 1.10
CA ALA A 62 -11.01 -7.84 2.05
C ALA A 62 -10.24 -8.25 3.31
N VAL A 63 -10.29 -9.52 3.69
CA VAL A 63 -9.53 -10.05 4.83
C VAL A 63 -8.21 -10.67 4.38
N ILE A 64 -8.25 -11.56 3.39
CA ILE A 64 -7.10 -12.39 3.01
C ILE A 64 -5.97 -11.54 2.41
N LEU A 65 -6.28 -10.61 1.50
CA LEU A 65 -5.25 -9.85 0.80
C LEU A 65 -4.48 -8.92 1.76
N PRO A 66 -5.13 -8.05 2.57
CA PRO A 66 -4.40 -7.22 3.54
C PRO A 66 -3.55 -8.03 4.52
N LEU A 67 -4.10 -9.15 5.04
CA LEU A 67 -3.35 -10.04 5.94
C LEU A 67 -2.10 -10.60 5.25
N MET A 68 -2.24 -11.09 4.02
CA MET A 68 -1.11 -11.61 3.24
C MET A 68 -0.03 -10.54 3.03
N GLY A 69 -0.43 -9.31 2.65
CA GLY A 69 0.48 -8.18 2.50
C GLY A 69 1.24 -7.86 3.79
N ILE A 70 0.56 -7.84 4.94
CA ILE A 70 1.17 -7.61 6.25
C ILE A 70 2.16 -8.73 6.60
N LEU A 71 1.78 -9.99 6.41
CA LEU A 71 2.62 -11.15 6.76
C LEU A 71 3.89 -11.19 5.90
N LEU A 72 3.77 -10.96 4.60
CA LEU A 72 4.92 -10.96 3.69
C LEU A 72 5.86 -9.78 3.97
N ALA A 73 5.33 -8.59 4.22
CA ALA A 73 6.15 -7.46 4.63
C ALA A 73 6.87 -7.70 5.95
N LYS A 74 6.17 -8.23 6.96
CA LYS A 74 6.78 -8.61 8.24
C LYS A 74 7.88 -9.66 8.05
N LYS A 75 7.67 -10.65 7.19
CA LYS A 75 8.68 -11.68 6.88
C LYS A 75 9.93 -11.05 6.26
N THR A 76 9.77 -10.15 5.29
CA THR A 76 10.88 -9.44 4.65
C THR A 76 11.65 -8.58 5.64
N ILE A 77 10.96 -7.85 6.52
CA ILE A 77 11.58 -6.98 7.52
C ILE A 77 12.31 -7.79 8.59
N LYS A 78 11.73 -8.90 9.06
CA LYS A 78 12.36 -9.81 10.04
C LYS A 78 13.62 -10.50 9.51
N ALA A 79 13.78 -10.59 8.19
CA ALA A 79 14.98 -11.16 7.58
C ALA A 79 16.18 -10.18 7.60
N LEU A 80 15.96 -8.89 7.93
CA LEU A 80 17.02 -7.89 8.07
C LEU A 80 17.85 -8.15 9.33
N ARG A 81 19.16 -7.90 9.24
CA ARG A 81 20.09 -8.01 10.36
C ARG A 81 20.65 -6.65 10.73
N ILE A 82 21.00 -6.47 12.00
CA ILE A 82 21.58 -5.20 12.49
C ILE A 82 22.89 -4.82 11.79
N ASN A 83 23.66 -5.82 11.33
CA ASN A 83 24.95 -5.61 10.64
C ASN A 83 24.80 -5.44 9.12
N ASP A 84 23.58 -5.53 8.57
CA ASP A 84 23.37 -5.25 7.15
C ASP A 84 23.68 -3.77 6.84
N LEU A 85 24.03 -3.47 5.59
CA LEU A 85 24.25 -2.09 5.16
C LEU A 85 22.95 -1.28 5.28
N LEU A 86 23.01 -0.06 5.82
CA LEU A 86 21.84 0.81 6.00
C LEU A 86 21.01 0.97 4.71
N SER A 87 21.69 1.22 3.59
CA SER A 87 21.03 1.38 2.28
C SER A 87 20.24 0.13 1.86
N ASP A 88 20.74 -1.07 2.16
CA ASP A 88 20.06 -2.33 1.89
C ASP A 88 18.85 -2.53 2.80
N LYS A 89 18.96 -2.19 4.08
CA LYS A 89 17.82 -2.23 5.02
C LYS A 89 16.69 -1.32 4.53
N LEU A 90 17.01 -0.07 4.21
CA LEU A 90 16.04 0.92 3.76
C LEU A 90 15.41 0.55 2.42
N ARG A 91 16.18 -0.01 1.48
CA ARG A 91 15.67 -0.50 0.20
C ARG A 91 14.71 -1.69 0.37
N LYS A 92 15.10 -2.68 1.18
CA LYS A 92 14.25 -3.85 1.48
C LYS A 92 12.98 -3.44 2.24
N TYR A 93 13.08 -2.50 3.17
CA TYR A 93 11.95 -1.94 3.89
C TYR A 93 10.96 -1.23 2.95
N GLN A 94 11.47 -0.36 2.07
CA GLN A 94 10.64 0.31 1.06
C GLN A 94 9.93 -0.71 0.16
N SER A 95 10.66 -1.70 -0.34
CA SER A 95 10.08 -2.78 -1.17
C SER A 95 8.98 -3.55 -0.43
N ALA A 96 9.22 -3.88 0.85
CA ALA A 96 8.23 -4.53 1.71
C ALA A 96 6.96 -3.68 1.89
N LEU A 97 7.10 -2.36 2.03
CA LEU A 97 5.96 -1.45 2.13
C LEU A 97 5.18 -1.35 0.82
N VAL A 98 5.85 -1.17 -0.33
CA VAL A 98 5.19 -1.15 -1.65
C VAL A 98 4.38 -2.42 -1.85
N PHE A 99 4.99 -3.57 -1.55
CA PHE A 99 4.32 -4.86 -1.68
C PHE A 99 3.13 -4.99 -0.73
N LYS A 100 3.28 -4.60 0.54
CA LYS A 100 2.18 -4.54 1.51
C LYS A 100 1.02 -3.70 0.98
N TYR A 101 1.32 -2.50 0.48
CA TYR A 101 0.31 -1.55 0.02
C TYR A 101 -0.42 -2.05 -1.23
N ALA A 102 0.26 -2.76 -2.14
CA ALA A 102 -0.36 -3.35 -3.32
C ALA A 102 -1.43 -4.40 -2.97
N PHE A 103 -1.24 -5.17 -1.89
CA PHE A 103 -2.25 -6.11 -1.40
C PHE A 103 -3.49 -5.42 -0.83
N PHE A 104 -3.31 -4.30 -0.13
CA PHE A 104 -4.44 -3.47 0.31
C PHE A 104 -5.19 -2.87 -0.87
N GLU A 105 -4.45 -2.25 -1.80
CA GLU A 105 -5.02 -1.65 -3.00
C GLU A 105 -5.75 -2.68 -3.88
N GLY A 106 -5.19 -3.89 -4.03
CA GLY A 106 -5.84 -4.99 -4.73
C GLY A 106 -7.19 -5.39 -4.12
N ALA A 107 -7.29 -5.44 -2.79
CA ALA A 107 -8.55 -5.69 -2.10
C ALA A 107 -9.57 -4.57 -2.33
N THR A 108 -9.12 -3.31 -2.21
CA THR A 108 -9.96 -2.13 -2.44
C THR A 108 -10.48 -2.11 -3.88
N PHE A 109 -9.61 -2.30 -4.86
CA PHE A 109 -9.99 -2.32 -6.28
C PHE A 109 -10.90 -3.49 -6.62
N PHE A 110 -10.68 -4.68 -6.07
CA PHE A 110 -11.60 -5.81 -6.27
C PHE A 110 -13.01 -5.47 -5.77
N SER A 111 -13.11 -4.86 -4.59
CA SER A 111 -14.38 -4.40 -4.02
C SER A 111 -15.04 -3.29 -4.85
N LEU A 112 -14.26 -2.34 -5.37
CA LEU A 112 -14.76 -1.28 -6.25
C LEU A 112 -15.25 -1.82 -7.60
N VAL A 113 -14.53 -2.77 -8.20
CA VAL A 113 -14.95 -3.43 -9.45
C VAL A 113 -16.26 -4.20 -9.22
N ALA A 114 -16.36 -4.94 -8.11
CA ALA A 114 -17.60 -5.63 -7.74
C ALA A 114 -18.77 -4.64 -7.59
N TYR A 115 -18.56 -3.50 -6.93
CA TYR A 115 -19.56 -2.42 -6.87
C TYR A 115 -19.93 -1.90 -8.26
N PHE A 116 -18.95 -1.63 -9.12
CA PHE A 116 -19.19 -1.07 -10.44
C PHE A 116 -20.02 -2.01 -11.33
N ILE A 117 -19.76 -3.32 -11.26
CA ILE A 117 -20.50 -4.34 -12.00
C ILE A 117 -21.91 -4.55 -11.42
N THR A 118 -22.00 -4.82 -10.12
CA THR A 118 -23.26 -5.22 -9.47
C THR A 118 -24.17 -4.03 -9.14
N GLY A 119 -23.60 -2.86 -8.90
CA GLY A 119 -24.29 -1.70 -8.34
C GLY A 119 -24.59 -1.81 -6.84
N GLU A 120 -24.16 -2.88 -6.19
CA GLU A 120 -24.50 -3.15 -4.80
C GLU A 120 -23.63 -2.32 -3.84
N LEU A 121 -24.28 -1.44 -3.08
CA LEU A 121 -23.62 -0.44 -2.23
C LEU A 121 -22.77 -1.06 -1.11
N LEU A 122 -23.08 -2.29 -0.68
CA LEU A 122 -22.27 -3.01 0.30
C LEU A 122 -20.81 -3.17 -0.18
N HIS A 123 -20.59 -3.45 -1.47
CA HIS A 123 -19.23 -3.56 -2.03
C HIS A 123 -18.49 -2.21 -2.00
N LEU A 124 -19.19 -1.10 -2.18
CA LEU A 124 -18.60 0.25 -2.04
C LEU A 124 -18.25 0.55 -0.57
N GLY A 125 -19.13 0.16 0.36
CA GLY A 125 -18.89 0.26 1.80
C GLY A 125 -17.64 -0.52 2.25
N VAL A 126 -17.45 -1.73 1.74
CA VAL A 126 -16.24 -2.54 2.00
C VAL A 126 -14.99 -1.85 1.46
N ALA A 127 -15.03 -1.30 0.24
CA ALA A 127 -13.91 -0.52 -0.30
C ALA A 127 -13.57 0.68 0.60
N GLY A 128 -14.58 1.42 1.06
CA GLY A 128 -14.40 2.53 1.99
C GLY A 128 -13.75 2.10 3.32
N ALA A 129 -14.20 0.97 3.89
CA ALA A 129 -13.58 0.40 5.09
C ALA A 129 -12.12 0.00 4.85
N LEU A 130 -11.80 -0.63 3.72
CA LEU A 130 -10.42 -0.98 3.34
C LEU A 130 -9.53 0.25 3.21
N VAL A 131 -10.04 1.35 2.63
CA VAL A 131 -9.33 2.64 2.59
C VAL A 131 -9.07 3.16 4.00
N MET A 132 -10.05 3.10 4.92
CA MET A 132 -9.84 3.49 6.33
C MET A 132 -8.76 2.64 7.00
N VAL A 133 -8.74 1.32 6.78
CA VAL A 133 -7.67 0.46 7.30
C VAL A 133 -6.33 0.83 6.67
N PHE A 134 -6.29 1.11 5.36
CA PHE A 134 -5.07 1.56 4.68
C PHE A 134 -4.53 2.87 5.25
N LEU A 135 -5.39 3.80 5.66
CA LEU A 135 -4.96 5.05 6.31
C LEU A 135 -4.15 4.80 7.59
N THR A 136 -4.45 3.72 8.31
CA THR A 136 -3.67 3.33 9.48
C THR A 136 -2.26 2.86 9.12
N GLN A 137 -1.94 2.61 7.86
CA GLN A 137 -0.66 2.06 7.37
C GLN A 137 0.37 3.11 6.92
N LEU A 138 0.11 4.40 7.19
CA LEU A 138 1.00 5.54 6.91
C LEU A 138 2.46 5.29 7.33
N PRO A 139 3.47 5.46 6.45
CA PRO A 139 4.86 5.30 6.84
C PRO A 139 5.32 6.52 7.65
N THR A 140 5.39 6.39 8.97
CA THR A 140 5.93 7.43 9.86
C THR A 140 7.39 7.15 10.19
N ARG A 141 8.16 8.18 10.56
CA ARG A 141 9.56 7.98 11.00
C ARG A 141 9.63 6.95 12.12
N ASN A 142 8.78 7.08 13.13
CA ASN A 142 8.72 6.16 14.28
C ASN A 142 8.52 4.70 13.85
N ARG A 143 7.73 4.43 12.80
CA ARG A 143 7.57 3.06 12.29
C ARG A 143 8.86 2.51 11.70
N VAL A 144 9.61 3.31 10.96
CA VAL A 144 10.90 2.89 10.42
C VAL A 144 11.87 2.56 11.56
N PHE A 145 11.97 3.41 12.58
CA PHE A 145 12.82 3.18 13.75
C PHE A 145 12.41 1.95 14.56
N ASN A 146 11.11 1.64 14.64
CA ASN A 146 10.61 0.51 15.41
C ASN A 146 10.63 -0.82 14.65
N GLU A 147 10.50 -0.80 13.33
CA GLU A 147 10.37 -2.00 12.50
C GLU A 147 11.71 -2.44 11.90
N VAL A 148 12.61 -1.51 11.58
CA VAL A 148 13.92 -1.81 10.98
C VAL A 148 14.97 -2.01 12.08
N PRO A 149 15.79 -3.07 12.03
CA PRO A 149 16.88 -3.25 12.99
C PRO A 149 18.02 -2.27 12.68
N LEU A 150 18.00 -1.12 13.35
CA LEU A 150 18.99 -0.05 13.22
C LEU A 150 20.08 -0.15 14.29
N SER A 151 21.32 0.12 13.91
CA SER A 151 22.41 0.39 14.87
C SER A 151 22.37 1.85 15.33
N THR A 152 23.08 2.19 16.40
CA THR A 152 23.21 3.59 16.88
C THR A 152 23.77 4.54 15.80
N LEU A 153 24.69 4.03 14.97
CA LEU A 153 25.22 4.77 13.82
C LEU A 153 24.14 5.00 12.74
N ASP A 154 23.32 3.98 12.46
CA ASP A 154 22.23 4.08 11.48
C ASP A 154 21.20 5.11 11.92
N GLU A 155 20.82 5.10 13.20
CA GLU A 155 19.89 6.07 13.78
C GLU A 155 20.45 7.49 13.69
N SER A 156 21.73 7.67 14.01
CA SER A 156 22.41 8.96 13.92
C SER A 156 22.39 9.51 12.47
N LYS A 157 22.65 8.64 11.49
CA LYS A 157 22.55 9.00 10.07
C LYS A 157 21.12 9.32 9.65
N LEU A 158 20.12 8.52 10.06
CA LEU A 158 18.72 8.77 9.74
C LEU A 158 18.16 10.03 10.41
N ASN A 159 18.71 10.44 11.55
CA ASN A 159 18.34 11.67 12.22
C ASN A 159 18.95 12.92 11.56
N ASN A 160 20.09 12.80 10.88
CA ASN A 160 20.66 13.88 10.07
C ASN A 160 19.93 13.99 8.70
N PRO A 161 19.18 15.08 8.42
CA PRO A 161 18.38 15.21 7.20
C PRO A 161 19.17 15.12 5.89
N ASP A 162 20.42 15.58 5.92
CA ASP A 162 21.29 15.72 4.75
C ASP A 162 22.26 14.53 4.60
N ALA A 163 22.27 13.60 5.57
CA ALA A 163 23.07 12.40 5.47
C ALA A 163 22.56 11.48 4.37
N GLU A 164 23.49 10.94 3.59
CA GLU A 164 23.25 9.94 2.56
C GLU A 164 22.96 8.58 3.23
N VAL A 165 21.79 8.01 2.95
CA VAL A 165 21.32 6.80 3.66
C VAL A 165 20.87 5.67 2.73
N ALA A 166 20.48 5.97 1.49
CA ALA A 166 20.00 4.96 0.55
C ALA A 166 20.55 5.21 -0.86
N ALA A 167 20.78 4.14 -1.61
CA ALA A 167 21.18 4.20 -3.01
C ALA A 167 20.15 3.47 -3.86
N ILE A 168 19.60 4.16 -4.87
CA ILE A 168 18.70 3.57 -5.85
C ILE A 168 19.48 3.34 -7.14
N PRO A 169 19.49 2.10 -7.70
CA PRO A 169 20.06 1.88 -9.01
C PRO A 169 19.24 2.65 -10.06
N VAL A 170 19.89 3.54 -10.80
CA VAL A 170 19.29 4.17 -11.98
C VAL A 170 19.38 3.13 -13.10
N LYS A 171 18.23 2.75 -13.65
CA LYS A 171 18.17 1.97 -14.87
C LYS A 171 18.08 2.98 -16.00
N ASP A 172 19.12 3.03 -16.83
CA ASP A 172 19.16 3.80 -18.08
C ASP A 172 18.06 3.33 -19.04
#